data_AF-A0A538P0C7-F1
#
_entry.id   AF-A0A538P0C7-F1
#
_cell.length_a   1.000
_cell.length_b   1.000
_cell.length_c   1.000
_cell.angle_alpha   90.00
_cell.angle_beta   90.00
_cell.angle_gamma   90.00
#
_symmetry.space_group_name_H-M   'P 1'
#
loop_
_entity.id
_entity.type
_entity.pdbx_description
1 polymer ?
#
loop_
_entity_poly.entity_id
_entity_poly.type
_entity_poly.pdbx_seq_one_letter_code
_entity_poly.pdbx_strand_id
1 'polypeptide(L)'
;MWNFANMKLSILRVLFLLHALSVFAFASNSVVNMSHYDLMRPDFVAMKSEGILGVIHEATYPRFDRDARYRERQVAATQVGLLWRAYHYGDATNPIRQADHFLGVVAASAPAPRLLKQSPSWNESANALASIPVCIAASIASGRCFTVRE
;
A
#
# COMPACT_ATOMS: atom_id res chain seq x y z
N MET A 1 -23.97 51.02 7.94
CA MET A 1 -22.56 50.60 7.71
C MET A 1 -22.17 49.28 8.39
N TRP A 2 -23.00 48.70 9.27
CA TRP A 2 -22.68 47.46 10.02
C TRP A 2 -22.81 46.16 9.20
N ASN A 3 -23.62 46.14 8.14
CA ASN A 3 -23.89 44.94 7.32
C ASN A 3 -22.73 44.53 6.40
N PHE A 4 -21.89 45.49 5.96
CA PHE A 4 -20.77 45.20 5.05
C PHE A 4 -19.65 44.41 5.74
N ALA A 5 -19.39 44.68 7.01
CA ALA A 5 -18.38 43.96 7.80
C ALA A 5 -18.82 42.50 8.06
N ASN A 6 -20.09 42.28 8.40
CA ASN A 6 -20.65 40.96 8.63
C ASN A 6 -20.69 40.10 7.35
N MET A 7 -20.99 40.69 6.19
CA MET A 7 -20.98 40.00 4.90
C MET A 7 -19.55 39.56 4.50
N LYS A 8 -18.55 40.40 4.69
CA LYS A 8 -17.13 40.05 4.45
C LYS A 8 -16.67 38.90 5.35
N LEU A 9 -17.07 38.91 6.62
CA LEU A 9 -16.74 37.85 7.58
C LEU A 9 -17.42 36.52 7.20
N SER A 10 -18.65 36.56 6.69
CA SER A 10 -19.38 35.39 6.21
C SER A 10 -18.75 34.77 4.96
N ILE A 11 -18.35 35.60 3.99
CA ILE A 11 -17.67 35.14 2.76
C ILE A 11 -16.32 34.50 3.10
N LEU A 12 -15.55 35.10 4.02
CA LEU A 12 -14.27 34.53 4.46
C LEU A 12 -14.46 33.16 5.13
N ARG A 13 -15.50 33.00 5.95
CA ARG A 13 -15.84 31.72 6.58
C ARG A 13 -16.23 30.65 5.56
N VAL A 14 -17.03 31.01 4.55
CA VAL A 14 -17.41 30.08 3.48
C VAL A 14 -16.20 29.67 2.66
N LEU A 15 -15.31 30.60 2.30
CA LEU A 15 -14.07 30.28 1.59
C LEU A 15 -13.14 29.38 2.42
N PHE A 16 -13.04 29.63 3.73
CA PHE A 16 -12.27 28.78 4.64
C PHE A 16 -12.88 27.39 4.77
N LEU A 17 -14.21 27.27 4.87
CA LEU A 17 -14.91 26.00 4.90
C LEU A 17 -14.75 25.23 3.59
N LEU A 18 -14.83 25.90 2.44
CA LEU A 18 -14.62 25.27 1.13
C LEU A 18 -13.17 24.78 0.94
N HIS A 19 -12.18 25.54 1.40
CA HIS A 19 -10.78 25.10 1.41
C HIS A 19 -10.53 23.96 2.41
N ALA A 20 -11.17 23.99 3.57
CA ALA A 20 -11.08 22.89 4.53
C ALA A 20 -11.73 21.62 3.95
N LEU A 21 -12.91 21.72 3.34
CA LEU A 21 -13.59 20.59 2.70
C LEU A 21 -12.76 19.99 1.56
N SER A 22 -12.09 20.80 0.74
CA SER A 22 -11.23 20.27 -0.32
C SER A 22 -10.03 19.50 0.25
N VAL A 23 -9.37 19.99 1.31
CA VAL A 23 -8.27 19.27 1.97
C VAL A 23 -8.73 17.93 2.57
N PHE A 24 -9.93 17.87 3.16
CA PHE A 24 -10.49 16.62 3.69
C PHE A 24 -10.88 15.62 2.60
N ALA A 25 -11.34 16.08 1.43
CA ALA A 25 -11.75 15.19 0.33
C ALA A 25 -10.56 14.46 -0.33
N PHE A 26 -9.33 14.95 -0.20
CA PHE A 26 -8.12 14.33 -0.78
C PHE A 26 -7.34 13.43 0.18
N ALA A 27 -7.85 13.16 1.39
CA ALA A 27 -7.27 12.17 2.30
C ALA A 27 -7.66 10.74 1.86
N SER A 28 -7.25 10.32 0.65
CA SER A 28 -7.41 8.95 0.21
C SER A 28 -6.19 8.12 0.61
N ASN A 29 -6.46 6.93 1.17
CA ASN A 29 -5.42 5.96 1.48
C ASN A 29 -4.99 5.26 0.18
N SER A 30 -4.05 5.86 -0.55
CA SER A 30 -3.60 5.34 -1.85
C SER A 30 -2.49 4.31 -1.70
N VAL A 31 -2.64 3.17 -2.37
CA VAL A 31 -1.67 2.07 -2.37
C VAL A 31 -1.46 1.61 -3.81
N VAL A 32 -0.20 1.37 -4.19
CA VAL A 32 0.16 0.95 -5.55
C VAL A 32 0.47 -0.55 -5.57
N ASN A 33 -0.09 -1.26 -6.56
CA ASN A 33 0.29 -2.65 -6.86
C ASN A 33 1.43 -2.68 -7.88
N MET A 34 2.42 -3.53 -7.68
CA MET A 34 3.55 -3.72 -8.60
C MET A 34 3.89 -5.20 -8.77
N SER A 35 4.51 -5.53 -9.89
CA SER A 35 4.87 -6.87 -10.32
C SER A 35 6.14 -6.87 -11.17
N HIS A 36 6.51 -8.05 -11.66
CA HIS A 36 7.64 -8.21 -12.58
C HIS A 36 7.37 -7.59 -13.96
N TYR A 37 6.09 -7.32 -14.31
CA TYR A 37 5.72 -6.64 -15.56
C TYR A 37 5.96 -5.14 -15.52
N ASP A 38 6.12 -4.55 -14.34
CA ASP A 38 6.45 -3.14 -14.22
C ASP A 38 7.92 -2.95 -14.55
N LEU A 39 8.26 -2.72 -15.82
CA LEU A 39 9.67 -2.66 -16.26
C LEU A 39 10.33 -1.30 -15.99
N MET A 40 9.56 -0.28 -15.60
CA MET A 40 10.07 1.02 -15.22
C MET A 40 10.77 0.99 -13.86
N ARG A 41 11.64 1.98 -13.64
CA ARG A 41 12.23 2.25 -12.32
C ARG A 41 11.28 3.16 -11.55
N PRO A 42 10.60 2.69 -10.48
CA PRO A 42 9.67 3.52 -9.73
C PRO A 42 10.40 4.63 -8.96
N ASP A 43 9.81 5.82 -8.92
CA ASP A 43 10.27 6.92 -8.06
C ASP A 43 9.49 6.89 -6.74
N PHE A 44 10.00 6.12 -5.78
CA PHE A 44 9.36 5.98 -4.47
C PHE A 44 9.34 7.28 -3.66
N VAL A 45 10.26 8.21 -3.91
CA VAL A 45 10.27 9.52 -3.24
C VAL A 45 9.11 10.36 -3.75
N ALA A 46 8.94 10.45 -5.07
CA ALA A 46 7.81 11.14 -5.69
C ALA A 46 6.49 10.54 -5.21
N MET A 47 6.37 9.20 -5.23
CA MET A 47 5.18 8.50 -4.74
C MET A 47 4.82 8.90 -3.30
N LYS A 48 5.81 8.94 -2.40
CA LYS A 48 5.59 9.36 -1.02
C LYS A 48 5.13 10.81 -0.92
N SER A 49 5.73 11.71 -1.71
CA SER A 49 5.40 13.14 -1.72
C SER A 49 4.00 13.43 -2.27
N GLU A 50 3.50 12.57 -3.16
CA GLU A 50 2.15 12.63 -3.73
C GLU A 50 1.07 12.01 -2.81
N GLY A 51 1.46 11.51 -1.64
CA GLY A 51 0.54 10.97 -0.64
C GLY A 51 0.24 9.47 -0.77
N ILE A 52 0.99 8.73 -1.59
CA ILE A 52 0.90 7.26 -1.60
C ILE A 52 1.38 6.72 -0.25
N LEU A 53 0.59 5.83 0.33
CA LEU A 53 0.86 5.25 1.65
C LEU A 53 1.78 4.04 1.57
N GLY A 54 1.67 3.23 0.51
CA GLY A 54 2.40 1.99 0.42
C GLY A 54 2.36 1.31 -0.93
N VAL A 55 3.09 0.19 -1.00
CA VAL A 55 3.23 -0.66 -2.17
C VAL A 55 2.89 -2.10 -1.79
N ILE A 56 2.06 -2.75 -2.60
CA ILE A 56 1.86 -4.20 -2.60
C ILE A 56 2.63 -4.73 -3.81
N HIS A 57 3.59 -5.62 -3.59
CA HIS A 57 4.47 -6.10 -4.65
C HIS A 57 4.42 -7.61 -4.79
N GLU A 58 4.41 -8.10 -6.02
CA GLU A 58 4.56 -9.52 -6.32
C GLU A 58 5.91 -10.02 -5.81
N ALA A 59 5.92 -11.02 -4.94
CA ALA A 59 7.15 -11.65 -4.49
C ALA A 59 7.50 -12.87 -5.34
N THR A 60 6.47 -13.61 -5.75
CA THR A 60 6.62 -14.90 -6.42
C THR A 60 5.49 -15.12 -7.41
N TYR A 61 5.76 -15.88 -8.46
CA TYR A 61 4.82 -16.23 -9.51
C TYR A 61 5.17 -17.64 -10.06
N PRO A 62 4.33 -18.26 -10.91
CA PRO A 62 4.61 -19.59 -11.44
C PRO A 62 5.83 -19.53 -12.37
N ARG A 63 6.74 -20.52 -12.34
CA ARG A 63 6.60 -21.85 -11.73
C ARG A 63 7.47 -22.00 -10.47
N PHE A 64 7.14 -21.27 -9.40
CA PHE A 64 8.00 -21.07 -8.22
C PHE A 64 9.18 -20.15 -8.51
N ASP A 65 8.91 -19.12 -9.31
CA ASP A 65 9.85 -18.05 -9.60
C ASP A 65 9.71 -16.92 -8.59
N ARG A 66 10.85 -16.31 -8.27
CA ARG A 66 10.92 -15.08 -7.49
C ARG A 66 10.94 -13.89 -8.43
N ASP A 67 10.14 -12.86 -8.14
CA ASP A 67 10.30 -11.57 -8.80
C ASP A 67 11.70 -10.99 -8.51
N ALA A 68 12.49 -10.82 -9.57
CA ALA A 68 13.87 -10.35 -9.49
C ALA A 68 14.00 -8.96 -8.86
N ARG A 69 12.96 -8.12 -8.93
CA ARG A 69 12.92 -6.75 -8.41
C ARG A 69 12.36 -6.65 -7.00
N TYR A 70 11.75 -7.71 -6.47
CA TYR A 70 11.04 -7.70 -5.19
C TYR A 70 11.88 -7.08 -4.05
N ARG A 71 13.08 -7.61 -3.82
CA ARG A 71 13.94 -7.14 -2.71
C ARG A 71 14.47 -5.72 -2.93
N GLU A 72 14.87 -5.39 -4.16
CA GLU A 72 15.38 -4.06 -4.50
C GLU A 72 14.32 -2.99 -4.23
N ARG A 73 13.09 -3.23 -4.70
CA ARG A 73 11.97 -2.32 -4.54
C ARG A 73 11.46 -2.27 -3.10
N GLN A 74 11.48 -3.39 -2.38
CA GLN A 74 11.16 -3.41 -0.94
C GLN A 74 12.06 -2.48 -0.16
N VAL A 75 13.37 -2.60 -0.36
CA VAL A 75 14.36 -1.76 0.33
C VAL A 75 14.16 -0.30 -0.05
N ALA A 76 14.03 0.02 -1.34
CA ALA A 76 13.87 1.40 -1.80
C ALA A 76 12.57 2.06 -1.30
N ALA A 77 11.44 1.36 -1.34
CA ALA A 77 10.15 1.87 -0.88
C ALA A 77 10.13 2.07 0.65
N THR A 78 10.63 1.09 1.41
CA THR A 78 10.64 1.18 2.88
C THR A 78 11.62 2.24 3.39
N GLN A 79 12.73 2.49 2.68
CA GLN A 79 13.70 3.54 3.00
C GLN A 79 13.07 4.95 2.98
N VAL A 80 12.09 5.20 2.12
CA VAL A 80 11.37 6.48 2.03
C VAL A 80 10.09 6.51 2.89
N GLY A 81 9.85 5.47 3.70
CA GLY A 81 8.70 5.40 4.60
C GLY A 81 7.37 5.06 3.92
N LEU A 82 7.41 4.38 2.78
CA LEU A 82 6.23 3.70 2.23
C LEU A 82 6.01 2.37 2.97
N LEU A 83 4.74 2.04 3.22
CA LEU A 83 4.34 0.72 3.71
C LEU A 83 4.59 -0.33 2.63
N TRP A 84 4.93 -1.56 3.03
CA TRP A 84 5.25 -2.64 2.09
C TRP A 84 4.46 -3.91 2.41
N ARG A 85 3.89 -4.52 1.38
CA ARG A 85 3.30 -5.85 1.43
C ARG A 85 3.70 -6.68 0.21
N ALA A 86 3.57 -7.99 0.36
CA ALA A 86 3.92 -8.98 -0.64
C ALA A 86 2.67 -9.75 -1.10
N TYR A 87 2.62 -10.15 -2.36
CA TYR A 87 1.65 -11.15 -2.84
C TYR A 87 2.32 -12.23 -3.70
N HIS A 88 1.62 -13.35 -3.89
CA HIS A 88 1.99 -14.41 -4.82
C HIS A 88 1.00 -14.44 -5.98
N TYR A 89 1.47 -14.51 -7.23
CA TYR A 89 0.61 -14.79 -8.37
C TYR A 89 0.44 -16.30 -8.49
N GLY A 90 -0.76 -16.81 -8.19
CA GLY A 90 -1.02 -18.25 -8.16
C GLY A 90 -1.46 -18.82 -9.51
N ASP A 91 -1.15 -20.10 -9.71
CA ASP A 91 -1.78 -20.94 -10.74
C ASP A 91 -2.53 -22.13 -10.13
N ALA A 92 -3.11 -22.98 -10.98
CA ALA A 92 -3.88 -24.15 -10.57
C ALA A 92 -3.02 -25.34 -10.08
N THR A 93 -1.73 -25.15 -9.83
CA THR A 93 -0.86 -26.19 -9.28
C THR A 93 -1.02 -26.29 -7.75
N ASN A 94 -0.18 -27.09 -7.09
CA ASN A 94 -0.30 -27.38 -5.65
C ASN A 94 -0.26 -26.09 -4.81
N PRO A 95 -1.35 -25.71 -4.14
CA PRO A 95 -1.44 -24.43 -3.42
C PRO A 95 -0.58 -24.40 -2.15
N ILE A 96 -0.34 -25.55 -1.52
CA ILE A 96 0.53 -25.66 -0.33
C ILE A 96 1.98 -25.36 -0.73
N ARG A 97 2.46 -25.97 -1.81
CA ARG A 97 3.82 -25.70 -2.31
C ARG A 97 4.00 -24.25 -2.77
N GLN A 98 2.95 -23.66 -3.36
CA GLN A 98 2.97 -22.25 -3.76
C GLN A 98 3.07 -21.34 -2.53
N ALA A 99 2.32 -21.63 -1.46
CA ALA A 99 2.41 -20.92 -0.19
C ALA A 99 3.78 -21.07 0.49
N ASP A 100 4.34 -22.29 0.57
CA ASP A 100 5.65 -22.55 1.16
C ASP A 100 6.75 -21.76 0.43
N HIS A 101 6.71 -21.74 -0.90
CA HIS A 101 7.66 -20.98 -1.72
C HIS A 101 7.55 -19.47 -1.48
N PHE A 102 6.33 -18.93 -1.49
CA PHE A 102 6.07 -17.52 -1.21
C PHE A 102 6.60 -17.11 0.18
N LEU A 103 6.26 -17.87 1.23
CA LEU A 103 6.70 -17.58 2.59
C LEU A 103 8.22 -17.64 2.72
N GLY A 104 8.87 -18.61 2.07
CA GLY A 104 10.34 -18.70 2.03
C GLY A 104 10.99 -17.47 1.39
N VAL A 105 10.46 -17.00 0.26
CA VAL A 105 10.96 -15.79 -0.43
C VAL A 105 10.77 -14.53 0.41
N VAL A 106 9.59 -14.35 1.02
CA VAL A 106 9.29 -13.17 1.84
C VAL A 106 10.17 -13.17 3.10
N ALA A 107 10.31 -14.30 3.78
CA ALA A 107 11.17 -14.42 4.97
C ALA A 107 12.64 -14.12 4.65
N ALA A 108 13.16 -14.63 3.53
CA ALA A 108 14.54 -14.34 3.09
C ALA A 108 14.78 -12.89 2.67
N SER A 109 13.70 -12.15 2.34
CA SER A 109 13.77 -10.75 1.92
C SER A 109 13.53 -9.77 3.07
N ALA A 110 13.14 -10.26 4.25
CA ALA A 110 12.90 -9.42 5.42
C ALA A 110 14.12 -8.52 5.70
N PRO A 111 13.93 -7.20 5.83
CA PRO A 111 15.00 -6.32 6.27
C PRO A 111 15.53 -6.81 7.62
N ALA A 112 16.85 -6.74 7.82
CA ALA A 112 17.44 -6.97 9.14
C ALA A 112 16.71 -6.12 10.20
N PRO A 113 16.62 -6.57 11.48
CA PRO A 113 15.86 -5.87 12.51
C PRO A 113 16.51 -4.51 12.83
N ARG A 114 16.23 -3.52 12.00
CA ARG A 114 16.51 -2.12 12.21
C ARG A 114 15.18 -1.52 12.61
N LEU A 115 15.05 -1.27 13.92
CA LEU A 115 14.00 -0.50 14.60
C LEU A 115 13.04 0.20 13.61
N LEU A 116 12.03 -0.53 13.16
CA LEU A 116 10.79 0.10 12.76
C LEU A 116 10.32 0.79 14.04
N LYS A 117 10.59 2.10 14.16
CA LYS A 117 9.88 2.90 15.15
C LYS A 117 8.41 2.64 14.86
N GLN A 118 7.73 1.96 15.79
CA GLN A 118 6.29 1.99 15.90
C GLN A 118 5.90 3.47 16.06
N SER A 119 5.68 4.18 14.96
CA SER A 119 4.97 5.45 14.99
C SER A 119 3.52 5.19 15.45
N PRO A 120 2.94 6.05 16.31
CA PRO A 120 1.55 5.90 16.74
C PRO A 120 0.53 5.86 15.56
N SER A 121 0.94 6.35 14.38
CA SER A 121 0.17 6.32 13.13
C SER A 121 0.04 4.92 12.49
N TRP A 122 0.83 3.93 12.92
CA TRP A 122 0.73 2.57 12.37
C TRP A 122 -0.64 1.93 12.64
N ASN A 123 -1.36 2.34 13.68
CA ASN A 123 -2.64 1.72 14.02
C ASN A 123 -3.74 2.06 12.99
N GLU A 124 -3.76 3.30 12.49
CA GLU A 124 -4.73 3.75 11.49
C GLU A 124 -4.35 3.26 10.08
N SER A 125 -3.06 3.26 9.73
CA SER A 125 -2.58 2.76 8.44
C SER A 125 -2.56 1.22 8.35
N ALA A 126 -2.31 0.52 9.47
CA ALA A 126 -2.47 -0.93 9.53
C ALA A 126 -3.94 -1.32 9.42
N ASN A 127 -4.88 -0.56 9.98
CA ASN A 127 -6.31 -0.77 9.74
C ASN A 127 -6.70 -0.51 8.28
N ALA A 128 -6.14 0.52 7.63
CA ALA A 128 -6.35 0.76 6.20
C ALA A 128 -5.80 -0.38 5.33
N LEU A 129 -4.60 -0.87 5.62
CA LEU A 129 -3.97 -1.98 4.91
C LEU A 129 -4.50 -3.37 5.29
N ALA A 130 -5.08 -3.54 6.47
CA ALA A 130 -5.76 -4.77 6.89
C ALA A 130 -7.20 -4.83 6.35
N SER A 131 -7.78 -3.68 6.03
CA SER A 131 -9.04 -3.58 5.27
C SER A 131 -8.85 -3.82 3.78
N ILE A 132 -7.62 -3.69 3.26
CA ILE A 132 -7.25 -4.20 1.94
C ILE A 132 -7.09 -5.71 2.11
N PRO A 133 -7.90 -6.54 1.44
CA PRO A 133 -7.81 -7.96 1.62
C PRO A 133 -6.38 -8.41 1.30
N VAL A 134 -5.72 -9.05 2.26
CA VAL A 134 -4.50 -9.81 2.03
C VAL A 134 -4.90 -10.94 1.09
N CYS A 135 -4.80 -10.70 -0.21
CA CYS A 135 -4.99 -11.75 -1.20
C CYS A 135 -3.74 -12.61 -1.17
N ILE A 136 -3.78 -13.66 -0.35
CA ILE A 136 -3.15 -14.92 -0.74
C ILE A 136 -3.92 -15.31 -2.00
N ALA A 137 -3.35 -15.04 -3.18
CA ALA A 137 -4.01 -15.37 -4.43
C ALA A 137 -4.06 -16.89 -4.57
N ALA A 138 -5.14 -17.48 -4.10
CA ALA A 138 -5.55 -18.83 -4.43
C ALA A 138 -6.83 -18.75 -5.28
N SER A 139 -6.65 -19.12 -6.55
CA SER A 139 -7.66 -19.58 -7.52
C SER A 139 -8.46 -18.55 -8.33
N ILE A 140 -8.05 -18.44 -9.60
CA ILE A 140 -8.87 -18.10 -10.76
C ILE A 140 -10.00 -19.13 -10.86
N ALA A 141 -11.20 -18.78 -10.41
CA ALA A 141 -12.49 -19.37 -10.85
C ALA A 141 -13.71 -18.70 -10.22
N SER A 142 -13.59 -17.99 -9.08
CA SER A 142 -14.78 -17.48 -8.38
C SER A 142 -14.75 -16.03 -7.91
N GLY A 143 -13.74 -15.22 -8.29
CA GLY A 143 -13.70 -13.79 -7.93
C GLY A 143 -13.77 -13.51 -6.42
N ARG A 144 -13.34 -14.46 -5.58
CA ARG A 144 -13.36 -14.32 -4.11
C ARG A 144 -11.93 -14.27 -3.61
N CYS A 145 -11.57 -13.16 -2.96
CA CYS A 145 -10.33 -13.05 -2.21
C CYS A 145 -10.52 -13.74 -0.85
N PHE A 146 -9.71 -14.74 -0.54
CA PHE A 146 -9.75 -15.44 0.74
C PHE A 146 -8.81 -14.75 1.73
N THR A 147 -9.39 -14.15 2.77
CA THR A 147 -8.65 -13.70 3.94
C THR A 147 -8.48 -14.89 4.89
N VAL A 148 -7.23 -15.28 5.17
CA VAL A 148 -6.95 -16.14 6.33
C VAL A 148 -7.06 -15.24 7.55
N ARG A 149 -8.17 -15.36 8.29
CA ARG A 149 -8.19 -14.95 9.70
C ARG A 149 -7.53 -16.07 10.50
N GLU A 150 -6.58 -15.71 11.35
CA GLU A 150 -6.30 -16.50 12.56
C GLU A 150 -7.51 -16.44 13.50
#